data_AF-A0A929TZ36-F1
#
_entry.id   AF-A0A929TZ36-F1
#
_cell.length_a   1.000
_cell.length_b   1.000
_cell.length_c   1.000
_cell.angle_alpha   90.00
_cell.angle_beta   90.00
_cell.angle_gamma   90.00
#
_symmetry.space_group_name_H-M   'P 1'
#
loop_
_entity.id
_entity.type
_entity.pdbx_description
1 polymer ?
#
loop_
_entity_poly.entity_id
_entity_poly.type
_entity_poly.pdbx_seq_one_letter_code
_entity_poly.pdbx_strand_id
1 'polypeptide(L)'
;MFTIGIPGFLLALEPNKHRIKGDFLKNVLIKALPGGLTDVIAVFAIVMCGSVFEISDDSIGTIATMIMSVVGFMILCKISEPFNTRKYMIIAGNIFGFIFAGIFFRKLFALTDLSGVSILLMVIFGFGAESVFRNLTILVENIQILYVKNKERKNKTE
;
A
#
# COMPACT_ATOMS: atom_id res chain seq x y z
N MET A 1 -1.86 -5.68 -9.24
CA MET A 1 -2.50 -4.96 -10.37
C MET A 1 -3.70 -4.11 -9.92
N PHE A 2 -4.58 -4.64 -9.08
CA PHE A 2 -5.81 -3.96 -8.62
C PHE A 2 -5.60 -2.77 -7.64
N THR A 3 -4.47 -2.69 -6.94
CA THR A 3 -4.22 -1.62 -5.95
C THR A 3 -3.37 -0.47 -6.49
N ILE A 4 -2.43 -0.74 -7.40
CA ILE A 4 -1.45 0.24 -7.90
C ILE A 4 -1.57 0.49 -9.42
N GLY A 5 -1.89 -0.54 -10.21
CA GLY A 5 -1.83 -0.47 -11.67
C GLY A 5 -3.04 0.24 -12.29
N ILE A 6 -4.18 -0.45 -12.32
CA ILE A 6 -5.44 0.06 -12.88
C ILE A 6 -5.85 1.40 -12.23
N PRO A 7 -5.91 1.53 -10.89
CA PRO A 7 -6.28 2.79 -10.29
C PRO A 7 -5.26 3.88 -10.54
N GLY A 8 -3.95 3.59 -10.51
CA GLY A 8 -2.91 4.59 -10.82
C GLY A 8 -3.05 5.14 -12.24
N PHE A 9 -3.35 4.29 -13.22
CA PHE A 9 -3.60 4.70 -14.59
C PHE A 9 -4.89 5.52 -14.74
N LEU A 10 -6.00 5.05 -14.16
CA LEU A 10 -7.29 5.74 -14.24
C LEU A 10 -7.27 7.09 -13.52
N LEU A 11 -6.57 7.17 -12.39
CA LEU A 11 -6.36 8.43 -11.67
C LEU A 11 -5.44 9.39 -12.44
N ALA A 12 -4.47 8.88 -13.21
CA ALA A 12 -3.62 9.70 -14.06
C ALA A 12 -4.37 10.28 -15.28
N LEU A 13 -5.44 9.63 -15.73
CA LEU A 13 -6.34 10.15 -16.77
C LEU A 13 -7.28 11.25 -16.26
N GLU A 14 -7.45 11.40 -14.94
CA GLU A 14 -8.19 12.53 -14.38
C GLU A 14 -7.39 13.82 -14.66
N PRO A 15 -7.99 14.85 -15.31
CA PRO A 15 -7.26 16.04 -15.72
C PRO A 15 -6.70 16.79 -14.51
N ASN A 16 -5.41 16.62 -14.26
CA ASN A 16 -4.72 17.31 -13.19
C ASN A 16 -4.41 18.76 -13.61
N LYS A 17 -5.23 19.71 -13.15
CA LYS A 17 -5.03 21.15 -13.42
C LYS A 17 -3.92 21.77 -12.56
N HIS A 18 -3.30 21.02 -11.65
CA HIS A 18 -2.15 21.48 -10.89
C HIS A 18 -0.85 21.24 -11.67
N ARG A 19 -0.29 22.32 -12.22
CA ARG A 19 1.05 22.32 -12.81
C ARG A 19 2.06 21.87 -11.75
N ILE A 20 2.76 20.77 -12.00
CA ILE A 20 3.78 20.23 -11.10
C ILE A 20 4.89 21.28 -10.98
N LYS A 21 5.02 21.93 -9.82
CA LYS A 21 6.13 22.86 -9.51
C LYS A 21 7.17 22.13 -8.65
N GLY A 22 8.40 21.96 -9.15
CA GLY A 22 9.53 21.36 -8.42
C GLY A 22 9.98 19.97 -8.93
N ASP A 23 10.75 19.23 -8.11
CA ASP A 23 11.30 17.90 -8.42
C ASP A 23 10.22 16.80 -8.34
N PHE A 24 9.57 16.51 -9.47
CA PHE A 24 8.50 15.51 -9.57
C PHE A 24 8.92 14.13 -9.01
N LEU A 25 10.04 13.59 -9.49
CA LEU A 25 10.52 12.25 -9.12
C LEU A 25 10.78 12.13 -7.62
N LYS A 26 11.39 13.14 -7.00
CA LYS A 26 11.68 13.14 -5.56
C LYS A 26 10.38 13.12 -4.75
N ASN A 27 9.38 13.90 -5.16
CA ASN A 27 8.12 13.97 -4.44
C ASN A 27 7.31 12.67 -4.58
N VAL A 28 7.35 12.03 -5.76
CA VAL A 28 6.72 10.72 -5.99
C VAL A 28 7.40 9.64 -5.17
N LEU A 29 8.74 9.60 -5.15
CA LEU A 29 9.49 8.58 -4.43
C LEU A 29 9.28 8.68 -2.91
N ILE A 30 9.30 9.90 -2.35
CA ILE A 30 9.05 10.10 -0.92
C ILE A 30 7.62 9.68 -0.54
N LYS A 31 6.63 9.95 -1.38
CA LYS A 31 5.23 9.53 -1.12
C LYS A 31 5.01 8.02 -1.26
N ALA A 32 5.79 7.33 -2.09
CA ALA A 32 5.73 5.87 -2.24
C ALA A 32 6.49 5.12 -1.12
N LEU A 33 7.44 5.79 -0.46
CA LEU A 33 8.32 5.23 0.57
C LEU A 33 7.60 4.56 1.75
N PRO A 34 6.58 5.16 2.40
CA PRO A 34 5.94 4.54 3.56
C PRO A 34 5.23 3.23 3.20
N GLY A 35 4.57 3.17 2.03
CA GLY A 35 3.93 1.95 1.54
C GLY A 35 4.92 0.83 1.27
N GLY A 36 5.97 1.13 0.49
CA GLY A 36 7.00 0.13 0.17
C GLY A 36 7.76 -0.37 1.39
N LEU A 37 8.05 0.51 2.36
CA LEU A 37 8.73 0.12 3.59
C LEU A 37 7.84 -0.76 4.48
N THR A 38 6.53 -0.48 4.56
CA THR A 38 5.59 -1.38 5.24
C THR A 38 5.58 -2.76 4.61
N ASP A 39 5.50 -2.86 3.28
CA ASP A 39 5.46 -4.15 2.60
C ASP A 39 6.73 -4.97 2.85
N VAL A 40 7.91 -4.35 2.78
CA VAL A 40 9.18 -5.03 3.08
C VAL A 40 9.22 -5.53 4.52
N ILE A 41 8.84 -4.70 5.49
CA ILE A 41 8.82 -5.08 6.91
C ILE A 41 7.82 -6.22 7.15
N ALA A 42 6.61 -6.11 6.59
CA ALA A 42 5.55 -7.09 6.78
C ALA A 42 5.95 -8.45 6.18
N VAL A 43 6.39 -8.48 4.92
CA VAL A 43 6.83 -9.72 4.25
C VAL A 43 8.01 -10.34 4.98
N PHE A 44 9.01 -9.55 5.35
CA PHE A 44 10.17 -10.05 6.10
C PHE A 44 9.76 -10.68 7.44
N ALA A 45 8.86 -10.04 8.18
CA ALA A 45 8.40 -10.56 9.46
C ALA A 45 7.58 -11.85 9.31
N ILE A 46 6.73 -11.94 8.28
CA ILE A 46 5.94 -13.16 8.02
C ILE A 46 6.84 -14.31 7.59
N VAL A 47 7.87 -14.07 6.76
CA VAL A 47 8.84 -15.09 6.36
C VAL A 47 9.62 -15.62 7.57
N MET A 48 10.07 -14.73 8.46
CA MET A 48 10.77 -15.11 9.69
C MET A 48 9.86 -15.85 10.68
N CYS A 49 8.59 -15.45 10.81
CA CYS A 49 7.66 -16.21 11.63
C CYS A 49 7.28 -17.55 10.99
N GLY A 50 7.12 -17.59 9.68
CA GLY A 50 6.80 -18.80 8.94
C GLY A 50 7.86 -19.90 9.13
N SER A 51 9.14 -19.54 9.16
CA SER A 51 10.22 -20.48 9.45
C SER A 51 10.21 -20.98 10.90
N VAL A 52 9.81 -20.15 11.87
CA VAL A 52 9.69 -20.54 13.29
C VAL A 52 8.47 -21.42 13.56
N PHE A 53 7.35 -21.18 12.89
CA PHE A 53 6.12 -21.95 13.03
C PHE A 53 6.01 -23.15 12.07
N GLU A 54 7.08 -23.45 11.32
CA GLU A 54 7.14 -24.53 10.31
C GLU A 54 5.96 -24.49 9.33
N ILE A 55 5.56 -23.28 8.90
CA ILE A 55 4.48 -23.09 7.95
C ILE A 55 5.01 -23.33 6.53
N SER A 56 4.24 -24.06 5.72
CA SER A 56 4.55 -24.27 4.30
C SER A 56 4.76 -22.93 3.56
N ASP A 57 5.77 -22.86 2.70
CA ASP A 57 6.09 -21.67 1.90
C ASP A 57 4.90 -21.15 1.08
N ASP A 58 4.06 -22.05 0.57
CA ASP A 58 2.84 -21.70 -0.19
C ASP A 58 1.83 -20.89 0.65
N SER A 59 1.69 -21.25 1.94
CA SER A 59 0.83 -20.53 2.87
C SER A 59 1.43 -19.17 3.24
N ILE A 60 2.76 -19.08 3.38
CA ILE A 60 3.47 -17.81 3.63
C ILE A 60 3.24 -16.85 2.45
N GLY A 61 3.39 -17.33 1.21
CA GLY A 61 3.12 -16.55 0.01
C GLY A 61 1.67 -16.06 -0.08
N THR A 62 0.71 -16.90 0.31
CA THR A 62 -0.71 -16.55 0.38
C THR A 62 -0.98 -15.44 1.42
N ILE A 63 -0.46 -15.60 2.64
CA ILE A 63 -0.61 -14.61 3.73
C ILE A 63 0.02 -13.28 3.35
N ALA A 64 1.24 -13.31 2.82
CA ALA A 64 1.96 -12.12 2.37
C ALA A 64 1.17 -11.38 1.28
N THR A 65 0.65 -12.10 0.28
CA THR A 65 -0.16 -11.52 -0.80
C THR A 65 -1.42 -10.86 -0.26
N MET A 66 -2.11 -11.50 0.69
CA MET A 66 -3.31 -10.94 1.30
C MET A 66 -3.01 -9.67 2.11
N ILE A 67 -1.96 -9.66 2.93
CA ILE A 67 -1.55 -8.49 3.72
C ILE A 67 -1.14 -7.33 2.81
N MET A 68 -0.30 -7.59 1.80
CA MET A 68 0.09 -6.58 0.80
C MET A 68 -1.14 -6.04 0.03
N SER A 69 -2.17 -6.86 -0.17
CA SER A 69 -3.42 -6.40 -0.80
C SER A 69 -4.18 -5.43 0.10
N VAL A 70 -4.29 -5.73 1.40
CA VAL A 70 -4.90 -4.82 2.39
C VAL A 70 -4.15 -3.48 2.45
N VAL A 71 -2.82 -3.52 2.60
CA VAL A 71 -1.96 -2.32 2.62
C VAL A 71 -2.09 -1.55 1.30
N GLY A 72 -2.12 -2.24 0.17
CA GLY A 72 -2.31 -1.64 -1.15
C GLY A 72 -3.65 -0.91 -1.29
N PHE A 73 -4.74 -1.46 -0.75
CA PHE A 73 -6.04 -0.77 -0.71
C PHE A 73 -6.03 0.44 0.23
N MET A 74 -5.33 0.37 1.36
CA MET A 74 -5.16 1.53 2.24
C MET A 74 -4.42 2.67 1.54
N ILE A 75 -3.33 2.37 0.83
CA ILE A 75 -2.59 3.33 0.01
C ILE A 75 -3.51 3.93 -1.06
N LEU A 76 -4.28 3.09 -1.75
CA LEU A 76 -5.21 3.52 -2.78
C LEU A 76 -6.27 4.50 -2.22
N CYS A 77 -6.87 4.18 -1.07
CA CYS A 77 -7.81 5.05 -0.39
C CYS A 77 -7.17 6.38 0.00
N LYS A 78 -5.94 6.35 0.52
CA LYS A 78 -5.21 7.56 0.93
C LYS A 78 -4.83 8.46 -0.25
N ILE A 79 -4.46 7.89 -1.40
CA ILE A 79 -4.17 8.66 -2.63
C ILE A 79 -5.46 9.22 -3.25
N SER A 80 -6.59 8.56 -3.03
CA SER A 80 -7.87 8.93 -3.61
C SER A 80 -8.56 10.10 -2.89
N GLU A 81 -8.08 10.54 -1.73
CA GLU A 81 -8.65 11.67 -1.00
C GLU A 81 -8.33 13.01 -1.70
N PRO A 82 -9.29 13.95 -1.86
CA PRO A 82 -10.71 13.87 -1.52
C PRO A 82 -11.49 12.97 -2.49
N PHE A 83 -12.40 12.16 -1.93
CA PHE A 83 -13.20 11.20 -2.69
C PHE A 83 -14.16 11.93 -3.63
N ASN A 84 -14.11 11.57 -4.91
CA ASN A 84 -15.05 12.02 -5.94
C ASN A 84 -15.80 10.81 -6.49
N THR A 85 -16.96 11.00 -7.11
CA THR A 85 -17.80 9.91 -7.64
C THR A 85 -17.02 8.98 -8.58
N ARG A 86 -16.11 9.53 -9.39
CA ARG A 86 -15.22 8.77 -10.28
C ARG A 86 -14.23 7.90 -9.51
N LYS A 87 -13.59 8.44 -8.47
CA LYS A 87 -12.63 7.71 -7.63
C LYS A 87 -13.31 6.59 -6.85
N TYR A 88 -14.54 6.81 -6.39
CA TYR A 88 -15.34 5.77 -5.75
C TYR A 88 -15.63 4.60 -6.69
N MET A 89 -16.00 4.87 -7.96
CA MET A 89 -16.16 3.81 -8.97
C MET A 89 -14.85 3.04 -9.21
N ILE A 90 -13.71 3.74 -9.26
CA ILE A 90 -12.40 3.10 -9.44
C ILE A 90 -12.10 2.17 -8.25
N ILE A 91 -12.29 2.62 -7.01
CA ILE A 91 -12.05 1.80 -5.83
C ILE A 91 -12.99 0.59 -5.80
N ALA A 92 -14.29 0.81 -6.02
CA ALA A 92 -15.28 -0.26 -6.04
C ALA A 92 -14.98 -1.30 -7.14
N GLY A 93 -14.60 -0.86 -8.33
CA GLY A 93 -14.19 -1.73 -9.43
C GLY A 93 -12.94 -2.55 -9.11
N ASN A 94 -11.97 -1.97 -8.41
CA ASN A 94 -10.76 -2.69 -7.99
C ASN A 94 -11.03 -3.70 -6.87
N ILE A 95 -11.90 -3.38 -5.90
CA ILE A 95 -12.33 -4.33 -4.87
C ILE A 95 -13.08 -5.50 -5.52
N PHE A 96 -14.03 -5.21 -6.41
CA PHE A 96 -14.79 -6.23 -7.12
C PHE A 96 -13.88 -7.11 -7.99
N GLY A 97 -12.97 -6.50 -8.75
CA GLY A 97 -11.99 -7.22 -9.58
C GLY A 97 -11.04 -8.08 -8.74
N PHE A 98 -10.62 -7.60 -7.57
CA PHE A 98 -9.79 -8.36 -6.64
C PHE A 98 -10.53 -9.58 -6.08
N ILE A 99 -11.77 -9.43 -5.62
CA ILE A 99 -12.59 -10.56 -5.12
C ILE A 99 -12.88 -11.55 -6.24
N PHE A 100 -13.28 -11.08 -7.41
CA PHE A 100 -13.54 -11.91 -8.58
C PHE A 100 -12.29 -12.70 -8.98
N ALA A 101 -11.13 -12.05 -9.02
CA ALA A 101 -9.87 -12.73 -9.30
C ALA A 101 -9.47 -13.72 -8.19
N GLY A 102 -9.70 -13.37 -6.93
CA GLY A 102 -9.45 -14.24 -5.79
C GLY A 102 -10.32 -15.50 -5.78
N ILE A 103 -11.48 -15.52 -6.45
CA ILE A 103 -12.34 -16.71 -6.57
C ILE A 103 -12.03 -17.48 -7.84
N PHE A 104 -11.96 -16.80 -9.00
CA PHE A 104 -11.86 -17.43 -10.31
C PHE A 104 -10.42 -17.84 -10.67
N PHE A 105 -9.44 -17.07 -10.20
CA PHE A 105 -8.01 -17.25 -10.52
C PHE A 105 -7.19 -17.79 -9.33
N ARG A 106 -7.81 -18.48 -8.36
CA ARG A 106 -7.11 -19.07 -7.19
C ARG A 106 -5.86 -19.86 -7.56
N LYS A 107 -5.96 -20.67 -8.64
CA LYS A 107 -4.84 -21.48 -9.16
C LYS A 107 -3.73 -20.64 -9.82
N LEU A 108 -4.06 -19.49 -10.39
CA LEU A 108 -3.08 -18.58 -10.99
C LEU A 108 -2.32 -17.76 -9.94
N PHE A 109 -2.92 -17.53 -8.77
CA PHE A 109 -2.30 -16.83 -7.65
C PHE A 109 -1.71 -17.77 -6.58
N ALA A 110 -1.67 -19.08 -6.83
CA ALA A 110 -1.19 -20.10 -5.89
C ALA A 110 -1.77 -19.95 -4.47
N LEU A 111 -3.06 -19.59 -4.39
CA LEU A 111 -3.75 -19.38 -3.12
C LEU A 111 -4.10 -20.75 -2.51
N THR A 112 -3.28 -21.17 -1.55
CA THR A 112 -3.42 -22.44 -0.82
C THR A 112 -4.40 -22.30 0.33
N ASP A 113 -5.01 -23.42 0.74
CA ASP A 113 -5.88 -23.45 1.89
C ASP A 113 -5.09 -23.14 3.17
N LEU A 114 -5.57 -22.15 3.92
CA LEU A 114 -4.88 -21.63 5.10
C LEU A 114 -5.26 -22.43 6.34
N SER A 115 -4.24 -22.82 7.12
CA SER A 115 -4.44 -23.37 8.45
C SER A 115 -4.98 -22.31 9.43
N GLY A 116 -5.55 -22.74 10.56
CA GLY A 116 -6.00 -21.81 11.60
C GLY A 116 -4.87 -20.90 12.14
N VAL A 117 -3.65 -21.42 12.23
CA VAL A 117 -2.45 -20.66 12.65
C VAL A 117 -2.09 -19.61 11.60
N SER A 118 -2.17 -19.97 10.32
CA SER A 118 -1.93 -19.06 9.19
C SER A 118 -2.91 -17.87 9.18
N ILE A 119 -4.18 -18.12 9.49
CA ILE A 119 -5.21 -17.08 9.61
C ILE A 119 -4.92 -16.16 10.80
N LEU A 120 -4.54 -16.73 11.96
CA LEU A 120 -4.19 -15.94 13.13
C LEU A 120 -3.00 -15.01 12.84
N LEU A 121 -1.95 -15.54 12.21
CA LEU A 121 -0.80 -14.73 11.78
C LEU A 121 -1.21 -13.65 10.79
N MET A 122 -2.08 -13.96 9.83
CA MET A 122 -2.59 -12.98 8.88
C MET A 122 -3.28 -11.81 9.58
N VAL A 123 -4.09 -12.09 10.61
CA VAL A 123 -4.78 -11.04 11.39
C VAL A 123 -3.80 -10.19 12.18
N ILE A 124 -2.87 -10.83 12.92
CA ILE A 124 -1.88 -10.13 13.75
C ILE A 124 -0.98 -9.24 12.89
N PHE A 125 -0.41 -9.81 11.81
CA PHE A 125 0.45 -9.07 10.90
C PHE A 125 -0.34 -8.07 10.05
N GLY A 126 -1.62 -8.31 9.76
CA GLY A 126 -2.49 -7.34 9.10
C GLY A 126 -2.65 -6.05 9.92
N PHE A 127 -3.02 -6.18 11.20
CA PHE A 127 -3.08 -5.02 12.12
C PHE A 127 -1.70 -4.39 12.35
N GLY A 128 -0.65 -5.21 12.42
CA GLY A 128 0.73 -4.74 12.51
C GLY A 128 1.13 -3.89 11.29
N ALA A 129 0.87 -4.38 10.08
CA ALA A 129 1.15 -3.68 8.83
C ALA A 129 0.35 -2.38 8.72
N GLU A 130 -0.93 -2.40 9.10
CA GLU A 130 -1.79 -1.20 9.16
C GLU A 130 -1.18 -0.13 10.09
N SER A 131 -0.75 -0.54 11.29
CA SER A 131 -0.13 0.34 12.27
C SER A 131 1.19 0.92 11.77
N VAL A 132 2.06 0.07 11.22
CA VAL A 132 3.34 0.46 10.62
C VAL A 132 3.13 1.45 9.48
N PHE A 133 2.20 1.16 8.57
CA PHE A 133 1.87 2.05 7.44
C PHE A 133 1.44 3.42 7.91
N ARG A 134 0.51 3.49 8.87
CA ARG A 134 0.04 4.76 9.44
C ARG A 134 1.17 5.55 10.09
N ASN A 135 1.98 4.91 10.93
CA ASN A 135 3.09 5.57 11.62
C ASN A 135 4.16 6.08 10.65
N LEU A 136 4.54 5.26 9.66
CA LEU A 136 5.49 5.65 8.63
C LEU A 136 4.95 6.79 7.78
N THR A 137 3.67 6.77 7.44
CA THR A 137 3.04 7.82 6.65
C THR A 137 3.06 9.16 7.39
N ILE A 138 2.69 9.18 8.67
CA ILE A 138 2.75 10.39 9.50
C ILE A 138 4.18 10.90 9.62
N LEU A 139 5.15 10.01 9.81
CA LEU A 139 6.57 10.37 9.88
C LEU A 139 7.04 11.02 8.58
N VAL A 140 6.70 10.44 7.43
CA VAL A 140 7.09 10.96 6.12
C VAL A 140 6.43 12.31 5.85
N GLU A 141 5.14 12.46 6.15
CA GLU A 141 4.41 13.72 6.02
C GLU A 141 5.04 14.82 6.89
N ASN A 142 5.39 14.52 8.14
CA ASN A 142 6.05 15.46 9.04
C ASN A 142 7.44 15.89 8.53
N ILE A 143 8.25 14.96 8.04
CA ILE A 143 9.55 15.28 7.44
C ILE A 143 9.40 16.18 6.21
N GLN A 144 8.40 15.91 5.36
CA GLN A 144 8.11 16.74 4.19
C GLN A 144 7.74 18.17 4.59
N ILE A 145 6.86 18.32 5.59
CA ILE A 145 6.45 19.63 6.11
C ILE A 145 7.66 20.40 6.67
N LEU A 146 8.51 19.74 7.46
CA LEU A 146 9.73 20.35 8.01
C LEU A 146 10.72 20.77 6.93
N TYR A 147 10.92 19.93 5.91
CA TYR A 147 11.79 20.24 4.79
C TYR A 147 11.31 21.46 4.00
N VAL A 148 10.01 21.54 3.70
CA VAL A 148 9.40 22.70 3.02
C VAL A 148 9.53 23.95 3.88
N LYS A 149 9.21 23.87 5.18
CA LYS A 149 9.34 24.99 6.12
C LYS A 149 10.77 25.53 6.23
N ASN A 150 11.77 24.65 6.25
CA ASN A 150 13.18 25.05 6.26
C ASN A 150 13.62 25.69 4.95
N LYS A 151 13.11 25.21 3.80
CA LYS A 151 13.37 25.81 2.49
C LYS A 151 12.79 27.22 2.39
N GLU A 152 11.56 27.42 2.87
CA GLU A 152 10.94 28.75 2.92
C GLU A 152 11.67 29.73 3.85
N ARG A 153 12.23 29.23 4.97
CA ARG A 153 13.05 30.06 5.86
C ARG A 153 14.33 30.52 5.19
N LYS A 154 15.06 29.65 4.50
CA LYS A 154 16.30 30.02 3.78
C LYS A 154 16.03 31.09 2.71
N ASN A 155 14.98 30.92 1.91
CA ASN A 155 14.64 31.88 0.85
C ASN A 155 14.14 33.26 1.35
N LYS A 156 13.82 33.43 2.64
CA LYS A 156 13.46 34.73 3.23
C LYS A 156 14.65 35.49 3.83
N THR A 157 15.82 34.85 3.88
CA THR A 157 17.04 35.43 4.48
C THR A 157 18.06 35.88 3.43
N GLU A 158 17.78 35.59 2.16
CA GLU A 158 18.46 36.09 0.96
C GLU A 158 17.63 37.21 0.32
#